data_AF-A0A0L8G738-F1
#
_entry.id   AF-A0A0L8G738-F1
#
_cell.length_a   1.000
_cell.length_b   1.000
_cell.length_c   1.000
_cell.angle_alpha   90.00
_cell.angle_beta   90.00
_cell.angle_gamma   90.00
#
_symmetry.space_group_name_H-M   'P 1'
#
loop_
_entity.id
_entity.type
_entity.pdbx_description
1 polymer ?
#
loop_
_entity_poly.entity_id
_entity_poly.type
_entity_poly.pdbx_seq_one_letter_code
_entity_poly.pdbx_strand_id
1 'polypeptide(L)'
;MYDFTARNRFQNFDTFLKHIAERRWAFGGWDRENKIGFLVFVNNRSSETLLPLIRKFIKPGTTVHSDYCSEYNGIDVEPRYSHFKVNHRENFVGPVTNVHTNSVECCKKNAKSRFKTMMGVHTNMIESHLAEFLWRGKYGKTSDECLRNILKHLSKWFTFE
;
A
#
# COMPACT_ATOMS: atom_id res chain seq x y z
N MET A 1 -7.08 1.28 -10.70
CA MET A 1 -7.99 1.99 -9.75
C MET A 1 -7.45 1.80 -8.33
N TYR A 2 -6.87 2.84 -7.70
CA TYR A 2 -6.08 2.70 -6.45
C TYR A 2 -6.80 3.31 -5.25
N ASP A 3 -7.07 2.49 -4.24
CA ASP A 3 -7.63 2.90 -2.94
C ASP A 3 -6.56 3.32 -1.94
N PHE A 4 -6.71 4.46 -1.23
CA PHE A 4 -5.91 4.77 -0.03
C PHE A 4 -6.77 5.20 1.15
N THR A 5 -6.53 4.50 2.27
CA THR A 5 -7.05 4.80 3.59
C THR A 5 -6.08 5.67 4.38
N ALA A 6 -6.56 6.83 4.81
CA ALA A 6 -6.08 7.55 5.98
C ALA A 6 -7.33 7.91 6.80
N ARG A 7 -7.66 7.09 7.80
CA ARG A 7 -8.64 7.46 8.82
C ARG A 7 -8.02 7.33 10.20
N ASN A 8 -8.10 8.43 10.94
CA ASN A 8 -8.02 8.48 12.39
C ASN A 8 -9.02 7.47 12.99
N ARG A 9 -8.55 6.25 13.28
CA ARG A 9 -8.93 5.41 14.43
C ARG A 9 -8.10 4.13 14.39
N PHE A 10 -6.82 4.24 14.77
CA PHE A 10 -6.10 3.13 15.38
C PHE A 10 -5.76 3.56 16.81
N GLN A 11 -6.75 3.52 17.69
CA GLN A 11 -6.44 3.30 19.09
C GLN A 11 -6.03 1.83 19.22
N ASN A 12 -4.86 1.63 19.85
CA ASN A 12 -4.33 0.36 20.34
C ASN A 12 -3.62 -0.53 19.31
N PHE A 13 -2.46 -0.03 18.92
CA PHE A 13 -1.32 -0.78 18.40
C PHE A 13 -0.77 -1.70 19.50
N ASP A 14 -1.08 -3.01 19.47
CA ASP A 14 -0.58 -3.92 20.49
C ASP A 14 0.74 -4.66 20.11
N THR A 15 1.70 -4.37 20.98
CA THR A 15 2.93 -5.03 21.46
C THR A 15 4.04 -5.61 20.58
N PHE A 16 3.88 -5.93 19.30
CA PHE A 16 5.07 -6.36 18.50
C PHE A 16 5.48 -5.37 17.42
N LEU A 17 4.51 -4.77 16.74
CA LEU A 17 4.78 -3.63 15.86
C LEU A 17 4.92 -2.31 16.61
N LYS A 18 4.77 -2.26 17.95
CA LYS A 18 4.93 -1.01 18.72
C LYS A 18 6.33 -0.40 18.50
N HIS A 19 7.41 -1.16 18.65
CA HIS A 19 8.77 -0.60 18.47
C HIS A 19 9.13 -0.18 17.03
N ILE A 20 8.47 -0.77 16.02
CA ILE A 20 8.72 -0.46 14.59
C ILE A 20 7.76 0.63 14.08
N ALA A 21 6.51 0.60 14.54
CA ALA A 21 5.43 1.47 14.10
C ALA A 21 5.19 2.66 15.03
N GLU A 22 5.88 2.77 16.16
CA GLU A 22 5.89 3.97 17.00
C GLU A 22 6.46 5.19 16.26
N ARG A 23 7.06 5.03 15.07
CA ARG A 23 7.64 6.14 14.30
C ARG A 23 7.30 6.19 12.80
N ARG A 24 6.62 5.19 12.22
CA ARG A 24 6.42 5.12 10.76
C ARG A 24 4.98 4.71 10.41
N TRP A 25 4.38 5.51 9.54
CA TRP A 25 3.09 5.26 8.90
C TRP A 25 3.28 4.35 7.68
N ALA A 26 2.27 3.56 7.32
CA ALA A 26 2.28 2.77 6.09
C ALA A 26 1.29 3.35 5.07
N PHE A 27 1.83 3.92 3.99
CA PHE A 27 1.07 4.37 2.84
C PHE A 27 1.10 3.29 1.76
N GLY A 28 0.01 3.07 1.04
CA GLY A 28 0.00 2.07 -0.01
C GLY A 28 -1.35 1.90 -0.64
N GLY A 29 -1.33 1.43 -1.87
CA GLY A 29 -2.48 1.39 -2.78
C GLY A 29 -2.59 0.05 -3.46
N TRP A 30 -3.80 -0.23 -3.95
CA TRP A 30 -4.12 -1.51 -4.56
C TRP A 30 -4.80 -1.30 -5.91
N ASP A 31 -4.23 -1.87 -6.97
CA ASP A 31 -4.87 -1.93 -8.27
C ASP A 31 -5.89 -3.07 -8.30
N ARG A 32 -7.16 -2.70 -8.41
CA ARG A 32 -8.26 -3.67 -8.46
C ARG A 32 -8.28 -4.52 -9.73
N GLU A 33 -7.76 -4.01 -10.85
CA GLU A 33 -7.78 -4.73 -12.13
C GLU A 33 -6.65 -5.76 -12.16
N ASN A 34 -5.41 -5.28 -12.03
CA ASN A 34 -4.22 -6.13 -12.12
C ASN A 34 -3.92 -6.91 -10.84
N LYS A 35 -4.67 -6.67 -9.75
CA LYS A 35 -4.49 -7.31 -8.43
C LYS A 35 -3.06 -7.17 -7.89
N ILE A 36 -2.45 -6.03 -8.15
CA ILE A 36 -1.11 -5.65 -7.65
C ILE A 36 -1.23 -4.43 -6.75
N GLY A 37 -0.37 -4.33 -5.75
CA GLY A 37 -0.36 -3.18 -4.86
C GLY A 37 1.06 -2.72 -4.55
N PHE A 38 1.14 -1.60 -3.86
CA PHE A 38 2.36 -1.11 -3.26
C PHE A 38 2.10 -0.71 -1.81
N LEU A 39 3.13 -0.83 -0.98
CA LEU A 39 3.16 -0.36 0.40
C LEU A 39 4.54 0.25 0.64
N VAL A 40 4.56 1.42 1.29
CA VAL A 40 5.75 2.19 1.63
C VAL A 40 5.61 2.75 3.03
N PHE A 41 6.71 2.77 3.77
CA PHE A 41 6.77 3.42 5.07
C PHE A 41 7.08 4.91 4.91
N VAL A 42 6.27 5.74 5.57
CA VAL A 42 6.38 7.20 5.56
C VAL A 42 6.46 7.73 7.00
N ASN A 43 7.22 8.79 7.22
CA ASN A 43 7.42 9.34 8.57
C ASN A 43 6.23 10.16 9.05
N ASN A 44 5.46 10.73 8.11
CA ASN A 44 4.24 11.46 8.38
C ASN A 44 3.23 11.25 7.23
N ARG A 45 2.02 11.75 7.42
CA ARG A 45 0.90 11.59 6.49
C ARG A 45 0.48 12.89 5.80
N SER A 46 1.34 13.91 5.82
CA SER A 46 1.01 15.23 5.26
C SER A 46 0.84 15.16 3.74
N SER A 47 0.11 16.10 3.16
CA SER A 47 -0.07 16.19 1.71
C SER A 47 1.28 16.26 0.97
N GLU A 48 2.25 16.98 1.54
CA GLU A 48 3.61 17.12 0.99
C GLU A 48 4.34 15.78 0.90
N THR A 49 4.03 14.84 1.80
CA THR A 49 4.59 13.48 1.76
C THR A 49 3.79 12.56 0.83
N LEU A 50 2.45 12.64 0.85
CA LEU A 50 1.60 11.68 0.15
C LEU A 50 1.43 11.99 -1.34
N LEU A 51 1.29 13.26 -1.73
CA LEU A 51 1.07 13.64 -3.13
C LEU A 51 2.22 13.22 -4.06
N PRO A 52 3.51 13.38 -3.70
CA PRO A 52 4.60 12.86 -4.52
C PRO A 52 4.58 11.33 -4.66
N LEU A 53 4.20 10.61 -3.61
CA LEU A 53 4.10 9.14 -3.65
C LEU A 53 2.96 8.69 -4.55
N ILE A 54 1.82 9.37 -4.52
CA ILE A 54 0.72 9.13 -5.45
C ILE A 54 1.24 9.29 -6.89
N ARG A 55 1.90 10.40 -7.21
CA ARG A 55 2.48 10.65 -8.55
C ARG A 55 3.53 9.61 -8.96
N LYS A 56 4.31 9.11 -8.00
CA LYS A 56 5.35 8.11 -8.26
C LYS A 56 4.75 6.74 -8.60
N PHE A 57 3.71 6.32 -7.89
CA PHE A 57 3.18 4.96 -7.98
C PHE A 57 1.92 4.83 -8.83
N ILE A 58 1.23 5.93 -9.10
CA ILE A 58 -0.05 5.94 -9.81
C ILE A 58 0.12 6.69 -11.11
N LYS A 59 -0.29 6.02 -12.19
CA LYS A 59 -0.26 6.62 -13.51
C LYS A 59 -1.21 7.84 -13.56
N PRO A 60 -0.74 8.99 -14.09
CA PRO A 60 -1.60 10.13 -14.42
C PRO A 60 -2.90 9.71 -15.15
N GLY A 61 -4.03 10.36 -14.84
CA GLY A 61 -5.33 10.05 -15.47
C GLY A 61 -6.04 8.82 -14.91
N THR A 62 -5.49 8.17 -13.88
CA THR A 62 -6.15 7.02 -13.25
C THR A 62 -7.31 7.46 -12.34
N THR A 63 -8.36 6.65 -12.29
CA THR A 63 -9.41 6.76 -11.26
C THR A 63 -8.88 6.33 -9.90
N VAL A 64 -8.86 7.26 -8.95
CA VAL A 64 -8.42 7.07 -7.57
C VAL A 64 -9.63 7.09 -6.66
N HIS A 65 -9.70 6.12 -5.78
CA HIS A 65 -10.70 6.04 -4.73
C HIS A 65 -9.98 6.28 -3.40
N SER A 66 -10.52 7.07 -2.48
CA SER A 66 -9.87 7.22 -1.17
C SER A 66 -10.86 7.48 -0.07
N ASP A 67 -10.39 7.34 1.16
CA ASP A 67 -11.11 7.89 2.30
C ASP A 67 -11.19 9.42 2.17
N TYR A 68 -12.27 9.98 2.70
CA TYR A 68 -12.38 11.43 2.90
C TYR A 68 -11.33 11.91 3.92
N CYS A 69 -10.29 12.59 3.44
CA CYS A 69 -9.21 13.15 4.24
C CYS A 69 -8.67 14.44 3.60
N SER A 70 -8.31 15.44 4.43
CA SER A 70 -7.77 16.75 3.99
C SER A 70 -6.40 16.64 3.32
N GLU A 71 -5.62 15.63 3.68
CA GLU A 71 -4.26 15.39 3.21
C GLU A 71 -4.21 14.97 1.72
N TYR A 72 -5.37 14.77 1.10
CA TYR A 72 -5.51 14.51 -0.33
C TYR A 72 -6.01 15.73 -1.12
N ASN A 73 -6.19 16.88 -0.46
CA ASN A 73 -6.51 18.11 -1.17
C ASN A 73 -5.35 18.45 -2.12
N GLY A 74 -5.65 18.56 -3.42
CA GLY A 74 -4.64 18.81 -4.45
C GLY A 74 -4.27 17.60 -5.32
N ILE A 75 -4.83 16.41 -5.03
CA ILE A 75 -4.64 15.23 -5.89
C ILE A 75 -5.18 15.50 -7.31
N ASP A 76 -6.29 16.21 -7.42
CA ASP A 76 -7.00 16.56 -8.65
C ASP A 76 -6.34 17.69 -9.47
N VAL A 77 -5.34 18.37 -8.91
CA VAL A 77 -4.77 19.59 -9.51
C VAL A 77 -3.81 19.28 -10.67
N GLU A 78 -2.77 18.47 -10.45
CA GLU A 78 -1.85 18.01 -11.51
C GLU A 78 -1.00 16.82 -11.02
N PRO A 79 -0.92 15.71 -11.78
CA PRO A 79 -1.76 15.34 -12.93
C PRO A 79 -3.21 15.14 -12.54
N ARG A 80 -4.16 15.43 -13.43
CA ARG A 80 -5.59 15.23 -13.16
C ARG A 80 -5.89 13.75 -12.95
N TYR A 81 -6.18 13.36 -11.71
CA TYR A 81 -6.80 12.06 -11.39
C TYR A 81 -8.31 12.24 -11.28
N SER A 82 -9.09 11.23 -11.70
CA SER A 82 -10.51 11.16 -11.36
C SER A 82 -10.64 10.68 -9.92
N HIS A 83 -10.86 11.60 -8.98
CA HIS A 83 -10.85 11.29 -7.55
C HIS A 83 -12.25 11.14 -6.98
N PHE A 84 -12.56 9.94 -6.46
CA PHE A 84 -13.76 9.70 -5.66
C PHE A 84 -13.40 9.50 -4.20
N LYS A 85 -14.16 10.13 -3.30
CA LYS A 85 -13.95 10.09 -1.86
C LYS A 85 -15.08 9.31 -1.18
N VAL A 86 -14.75 8.49 -0.19
CA VAL A 86 -15.72 7.81 0.68
C VAL A 86 -15.68 8.39 2.08
N ASN A 87 -16.82 8.88 2.52
CA ASN A 87 -16.97 9.35 3.88
C ASN A 87 -17.41 8.19 4.81
N HIS A 88 -16.47 7.39 5.33
CA HIS A 88 -16.73 6.38 6.37
C HIS A 88 -17.18 6.89 7.75
N ARG A 89 -17.43 8.21 7.94
CA ARG A 89 -18.22 8.66 9.09
C ARG A 89 -19.71 8.41 8.87
N GLU A 90 -20.11 8.38 7.61
CA GLU A 90 -21.51 8.31 7.20
C GLU A 90 -21.82 6.98 6.51
N ASN A 91 -20.86 6.41 5.76
CA ASN A 91 -21.10 5.27 4.88
C ASN A 91 -19.92 4.30 4.78
N PHE A 92 -20.15 2.99 4.97
CA PHE A 92 -19.13 1.95 4.77
C PHE A 92 -18.77 1.77 3.28
N VAL A 93 -19.77 1.92 2.41
CA VAL A 93 -19.66 1.96 0.95
C VAL A 93 -20.42 3.20 0.49
N GLY A 94 -19.87 3.98 -0.45
CA GLY A 94 -20.56 5.16 -0.98
C GLY A 94 -21.92 4.77 -1.55
N PRO A 95 -23.06 5.28 -1.03
CA PRO A 95 -24.38 4.76 -1.36
C PRO A 95 -24.78 5.04 -2.82
N VAL A 96 -24.24 6.09 -3.41
CA VAL A 96 -24.48 6.49 -4.82
C VAL A 96 -23.36 6.02 -5.73
N THR A 97 -22.11 6.08 -5.26
CA THR A 97 -20.91 5.83 -6.09
C THR A 97 -20.41 4.38 -5.98
N ASN A 98 -20.93 3.60 -5.03
CA ASN A 98 -20.49 2.25 -4.65
C ASN A 98 -18.97 2.13 -4.37
N VAL A 99 -18.34 3.24 -3.97
CA VAL A 99 -16.89 3.29 -3.70
C VAL A 99 -16.61 2.74 -2.31
N HIS A 100 -15.55 1.92 -2.17
CA HIS A 100 -15.08 1.33 -0.92
C HIS A 100 -13.57 1.08 -0.97
N THR A 101 -12.85 1.09 0.15
CA THR A 101 -11.37 0.94 0.17
C THR A 101 -10.90 -0.46 0.65
N ASN A 102 -11.82 -1.44 0.73
CA ASN A 102 -11.57 -2.77 1.31
C ASN A 102 -10.35 -3.52 0.76
N SER A 103 -10.03 -3.39 -0.54
CA SER A 103 -8.91 -4.14 -1.14
C SER A 103 -7.55 -3.71 -0.57
N VAL A 104 -7.34 -2.40 -0.37
CA VAL A 104 -6.10 -1.90 0.23
C VAL A 104 -6.04 -2.21 1.73
N GLU A 105 -7.18 -2.17 2.42
CA GLU A 105 -7.25 -2.57 3.83
C GLU A 105 -6.87 -4.04 4.02
N CYS A 106 -7.37 -4.91 3.14
CA CYS A 106 -7.02 -6.32 3.12
C CYS A 106 -5.51 -6.52 2.86
N CYS A 107 -4.94 -5.80 1.88
CA CYS A 107 -3.50 -5.85 1.60
C CYS A 107 -2.66 -5.45 2.84
N LYS A 108 -3.00 -4.33 3.47
CA LYS A 108 -2.34 -3.85 4.71
C LYS A 108 -2.48 -4.87 5.85
N LYS A 109 -3.66 -5.47 6.03
CA LYS A 109 -3.92 -6.52 7.03
C LYS A 109 -3.05 -7.75 6.78
N ASN A 110 -2.93 -8.20 5.54
CA ASN A 110 -2.13 -9.37 5.18
C ASN A 110 -0.63 -9.12 5.39
N ALA A 111 -0.13 -7.95 5.00
CA ALA A 111 1.25 -7.55 5.28
C ALA A 111 1.52 -7.56 6.80
N LYS A 112 0.63 -6.95 7.58
CA LYS A 112 0.71 -6.96 9.05
C LYS A 112 0.73 -8.37 9.63
N SER A 113 -0.12 -9.27 9.13
CA SER A 113 -0.15 -10.66 9.57
C SER A 113 1.17 -11.37 9.29
N ARG A 114 1.76 -11.13 8.11
CA ARG A 114 3.07 -11.71 7.76
C ARG A 114 4.17 -11.26 8.72
N PHE A 115 4.23 -9.97 9.04
CA PHE A 115 5.19 -9.48 10.04
C PHE A 115 4.96 -10.09 11.43
N LYS A 116 3.69 -10.30 11.83
CA LYS A 116 3.40 -10.97 13.10
C LYS A 116 3.92 -12.40 13.15
N THR A 117 3.80 -13.16 12.05
CA THR A 117 4.30 -14.54 12.00
C THR A 117 5.83 -14.64 12.09
N MET A 118 6.56 -13.54 11.88
CA MET A 118 8.02 -13.51 11.98
C MET A 118 8.51 -13.37 13.43
N MET A 119 7.64 -13.01 14.39
CA MET A 119 7.95 -12.91 15.83
C MET A 119 9.15 -12.00 16.19
N GLY A 120 9.62 -11.19 15.26
CA GLY A 120 10.94 -10.56 15.34
C GLY A 120 11.35 -10.05 13.98
N VAL A 121 11.51 -8.75 13.76
CA VAL A 121 12.17 -8.24 12.55
C VAL A 121 13.08 -7.09 12.94
N HIS A 122 14.34 -7.17 12.53
CA HIS A 122 15.28 -6.07 12.75
C HIS A 122 14.91 -4.87 11.87
N THR A 123 15.07 -3.65 12.38
CA THR A 123 14.52 -2.43 11.75
C THR A 123 15.04 -2.18 10.33
N ASN A 124 16.30 -2.53 10.07
CA ASN A 124 16.91 -2.45 8.74
C ASN A 124 16.37 -3.47 7.72
N MET A 125 15.68 -4.53 8.17
CA MET A 125 15.16 -5.59 7.29
C MET A 125 13.69 -5.40 6.93
N ILE A 126 12.98 -4.49 7.61
CA ILE A 126 11.53 -4.33 7.44
C ILE A 126 11.17 -4.00 5.99
N GLU A 127 11.91 -3.08 5.37
CA GLU A 127 11.66 -2.67 3.98
C GLU A 127 11.90 -3.83 3.01
N SER A 128 12.95 -4.62 3.22
CA SER A 128 13.24 -5.83 2.44
C SER A 128 12.13 -6.88 2.58
N HIS A 129 11.63 -7.11 3.80
CA HIS A 129 10.51 -8.04 4.03
C HIS A 129 9.20 -7.53 3.42
N LEU A 130 8.95 -6.22 3.44
CA LEU A 130 7.78 -5.65 2.78
C LEU A 130 7.88 -5.79 1.26
N ALA A 131 9.06 -5.53 0.70
CA ALA A 131 9.34 -5.70 -0.72
C ALA A 131 9.16 -7.17 -1.14
N GLU A 132 9.66 -8.11 -0.36
CA GLU A 132 9.47 -9.55 -0.57
C GLU A 132 7.99 -9.94 -0.55
N PHE A 133 7.23 -9.45 0.44
CA PHE A 133 5.78 -9.69 0.53
C PHE A 133 5.03 -9.20 -0.73
N LEU A 134 5.31 -7.98 -1.18
CA LEU A 134 4.69 -7.42 -2.39
C LEU A 134 5.13 -8.16 -3.66
N TRP A 135 6.42 -8.50 -3.74
CA TRP A 135 6.98 -9.25 -4.86
C TRP A 135 6.33 -10.63 -4.97
N ARG A 136 6.18 -11.35 -3.85
CA ARG A 136 5.48 -12.64 -3.80
C ARG A 136 4.04 -12.52 -4.26
N GLY A 137 3.33 -11.49 -3.79
CA GLY A 137 1.97 -11.19 -4.23
C GLY A 137 1.84 -11.02 -5.75
N LYS A 138 2.87 -10.48 -6.41
CA LYS A 138 2.89 -10.24 -7.86
C LYS A 138 3.42 -11.42 -8.68
N TYR A 139 4.41 -12.16 -8.17
CA TYR A 139 5.19 -13.11 -8.97
C TYR A 139 5.14 -14.55 -8.49
N GLY A 140 4.49 -14.92 -7.39
CA GLY A 140 4.35 -16.33 -7.06
C GLY A 140 3.63 -16.58 -5.75
N LYS A 141 2.57 -17.39 -5.81
CA LYS A 141 1.83 -17.78 -4.59
C LYS A 141 2.44 -19.03 -3.96
N THR A 142 3.15 -19.82 -4.76
CA THR A 142 3.85 -21.04 -4.31
C THR A 142 5.36 -20.81 -4.20
N SER A 143 6.04 -21.64 -3.40
CA SER A 143 7.50 -21.58 -3.25
C SER A 143 8.23 -21.83 -4.57
N ASP A 144 7.68 -22.72 -5.40
CA ASP A 144 8.25 -23.13 -6.69
C ASP A 144 8.14 -22.02 -7.76
N GLU A 145 6.99 -21.35 -7.85
CA GLU A 145 6.85 -20.14 -8.68
C GLU A 145 7.79 -19.03 -8.23
N CYS A 146 7.94 -18.85 -6.92
CA CYS A 146 8.87 -17.85 -6.38
C CYS A 146 10.31 -18.19 -6.79
N LEU A 147 10.76 -19.43 -6.62
CA LEU A 147 12.12 -19.80 -6.99
C LEU A 147 12.37 -19.58 -8.49
N ARG A 148 11.46 -20.01 -9.36
CA ARG A 148 11.59 -19.77 -10.80
C ARG A 148 11.64 -18.28 -11.16
N ASN A 149 10.74 -17.49 -10.57
CA ASN A 149 10.64 -16.08 -10.93
C ASN A 149 11.78 -15.24 -10.35
N ILE A 150 12.33 -15.59 -9.18
CA ILE A 150 13.50 -14.89 -8.67
C ILE A 150 14.73 -15.18 -9.54
N LEU A 151 14.94 -16.43 -9.94
CA LEU A 151 16.03 -16.80 -10.86
C LEU A 151 15.90 -16.08 -12.21
N LYS A 152 14.68 -16.03 -12.77
CA LYS A 152 14.40 -15.28 -14.01
C LYS A 152 14.65 -13.78 -13.88
N HIS A 153 14.37 -13.18 -12.73
CA HIS A 153 14.64 -11.76 -12.51
C HIS A 153 16.14 -11.50 -12.33
N LEU A 154 16.85 -12.38 -11.61
CA LEU A 154 18.29 -12.30 -11.47
C LEU A 154 19.00 -12.45 -12.82
N SER A 155 18.57 -13.39 -13.67
CA SER A 155 19.17 -13.59 -14.99
C SER A 155 19.02 -12.38 -15.93
N LYS A 156 17.99 -11.55 -15.72
CA LYS A 156 17.82 -10.30 -16.48
C LYS A 156 18.72 -9.18 -15.98
N TRP A 157 19.09 -9.22 -14.70
CA TRP A 157 19.94 -8.22 -14.06
C TRP A 157 21.43 -8.50 -14.27
N PHE A 158 21.79 -9.78 -14.25
CA PHE A 158 23.13 -10.26 -14.53
C PHE A 158 23.14 -10.82 -15.96
N THR A 159 23.17 -9.93 -16.96
CA THR A 159 23.61 -10.31 -18.30
C THR A 159 25.09 -10.60 -18.22
N PHE A 160 25.45 -11.89 -18.31
CA PHE A 160 26.83 -12.30 -18.51
C PHE A 160 27.20 -11.94 -19.96
N GLU A 161 27.95 -10.86 -20.13
CA GLU A 161 28.70 -10.59 -21.36
C GLU A 161 29.87 -11.55 -21.51
#